data_AF-A0AB73T6J4-F1
#
_entry.id   AF-A0AB73T6J4-F1
#
_cell.length_a   1.000
_cell.length_b   1.000
_cell.length_c   1.000
_cell.angle_alpha   90.00
_cell.angle_beta   90.00
_cell.angle_gamma   90.00
#
_symmetry.space_group_name_H-M   'P 1'
#
loop_
_entity.id
_entity.type
_entity.pdbx_description
1 polymer ?
#
loop_
_entity_poly.entity_id
_entity_poly.type
_entity_poly.pdbx_seq_one_letter_code
_entity_poly.pdbx_strand_id
1 'polypeptide(L)'
;MKEKIITAVSSVLIFIPWTILILRTNKWALESPAAEILIFSYAGFMIASAAFVIWGYIKEKVQNTLMKGCLVINCLYGVGGAAAIIMMLVQKLV
;
A
#
# COMPACT_ATOMS: atom_id res chain seq x y z
N MET A 1 19.57 -7.78 14.26
CA MET A 1 18.48 -6.84 14.63
C MET A 1 17.78 -6.24 13.41
N LYS A 2 18.53 -5.82 12.39
CA LYS A 2 18.01 -5.30 11.12
C LYS A 2 16.86 -6.12 10.50
N GLU A 3 17.03 -7.44 10.39
CA GLU A 3 15.99 -8.33 9.83
C GLU A 3 14.66 -8.27 10.59
N LYS A 4 14.71 -8.24 11.93
CA LYS A 4 13.53 -8.13 12.79
C LYS A 4 12.82 -6.79 12.58
N ILE A 5 13.59 -5.71 12.43
CA ILE A 5 13.05 -4.37 12.17
C ILE A 5 12.38 -4.33 10.79
N ILE A 6 13.04 -4.80 9.74
CA ILE A 6 12.48 -4.83 8.38
C ILE A 6 11.20 -5.66 8.36
N THR A 7 11.20 -6.83 8.99
CA THR A 7 10.03 -7.71 9.08
C THR A 7 8.89 -7.04 9.85
N ALA A 8 9.19 -6.40 10.99
CA ALA A 8 8.20 -5.70 11.81
C ALA A 8 7.57 -4.52 11.06
N VAL A 9 8.38 -3.67 10.42
CA VAL A 9 7.90 -2.56 9.58
C VAL A 9 7.03 -3.12 8.44
N SER A 10 7.50 -4.14 7.72
CA SER A 10 6.74 -4.78 6.63
C SER A 10 5.39 -5.36 7.08
N SER A 11 5.31 -5.80 8.33
CA SER A 11 4.05 -6.27 8.93
C SER A 11 3.10 -5.13 9.21
N VAL A 12 3.60 -4.02 9.77
CA VAL A 12 2.78 -2.81 10.05
C VAL A 12 2.21 -2.23 8.76
N LEU A 13 3.01 -2.21 7.68
CA LEU A 13 2.60 -1.70 6.37
C LEU A 13 1.35 -2.41 5.80
N ILE A 14 1.07 -3.65 6.22
CA ILE A 14 -0.11 -4.40 5.78
C ILE A 14 -1.41 -3.77 6.27
N PHE A 15 -1.40 -3.16 7.46
CA PHE A 15 -2.60 -2.65 8.11
C PHE A 15 -2.99 -1.26 7.62
N ILE A 16 -2.03 -0.48 7.13
CA ILE A 16 -2.24 0.92 6.73
C ILE A 16 -3.28 1.03 5.60
N PRO A 17 -3.24 0.24 4.50
CA PRO A 17 -4.25 0.32 3.46
C PRO A 17 -5.69 0.14 3.95
N TRP A 18 -5.91 -0.61 5.05
CA TRP A 18 -7.25 -0.84 5.59
C TRP A 18 -7.84 0.36 6.33
N THR A 19 -7.01 1.32 6.78
CA THR A 19 -7.51 2.53 7.45
C THR A 19 -8.31 3.42 6.51
N ILE A 20 -8.17 3.24 5.19
CA ILE A 20 -9.00 3.93 4.19
C ILE A 20 -10.49 3.65 4.39
N LEU A 21 -10.86 2.43 4.82
CA LEU A 21 -12.26 2.04 4.99
C LEU A 21 -12.90 2.82 6.14
N ILE A 22 -12.14 3.07 7.20
CA ILE A 22 -12.57 3.86 8.34
C ILE A 22 -12.67 5.34 7.94
N LEU A 23 -11.68 5.88 7.22
CA LEU A 23 -11.74 7.28 6.79
C LEU A 23 -12.93 7.57 5.88
N ARG A 24 -13.26 6.63 4.98
CA ARG A 24 -14.37 6.76 4.01
C ARG A 24 -15.76 6.59 4.62
N THR A 25 -15.90 6.39 5.94
CA THR A 25 -17.21 6.53 6.61
C THR A 25 -17.61 8.00 6.76
N ASN A 26 -16.66 8.93 6.64
CA ASN A 26 -16.93 10.36 6.75
C ASN A 26 -17.40 10.93 5.40
N LYS A 27 -18.44 11.79 5.42
CA LYS A 27 -19.00 12.40 4.20
C LYS A 27 -17.95 13.20 3.41
N TRP A 28 -17.15 14.02 4.09
CA TRP A 28 -16.10 14.82 3.45
C TRP A 28 -15.08 13.98 2.68
N ALA A 29 -14.78 12.76 3.15
CA ALA A 29 -13.81 11.87 2.51
C ALA A 29 -14.36 11.19 1.24
N LEU A 30 -15.65 11.36 0.95
CA LEU A 30 -16.32 10.88 -0.26
C LEU A 30 -16.56 11.99 -1.29
N GLU A 31 -16.42 13.25 -0.89
CA GLU A 31 -16.63 14.41 -1.75
C GLU A 31 -15.34 14.78 -2.51
N SER A 32 -15.48 15.24 -3.75
CA SER A 32 -14.35 15.78 -4.52
C SER A 32 -13.98 17.18 -3.99
N PRO A 33 -12.69 17.54 -3.87
CA PRO A 33 -11.50 16.80 -4.31
C PRO A 33 -10.91 15.84 -3.27
N ALA A 34 -11.44 15.84 -2.04
CA ALA A 34 -10.88 15.09 -0.92
C ALA A 34 -10.84 13.57 -1.18
N ALA A 35 -11.88 13.00 -1.78
CA ALA A 35 -11.92 11.58 -2.12
C ALA A 35 -10.80 11.16 -3.08
N GLU A 36 -10.51 11.98 -4.09
CA GLU A 36 -9.45 11.69 -5.07
C GLU A 36 -8.07 11.76 -4.43
N ILE A 37 -7.81 12.81 -3.63
CA ILE A 37 -6.54 12.98 -2.91
C ILE A 37 -6.32 11.80 -1.95
N LEU A 38 -7.38 11.39 -1.25
CA LEU A 38 -7.33 10.27 -0.31
C LEU A 38 -7.04 8.95 -1.04
N ILE A 39 -7.76 8.62 -2.12
CA ILE A 39 -7.49 7.39 -2.88
C ILE A 39 -6.07 7.40 -3.47
N PHE A 40 -5.64 8.53 -4.05
CA PHE A 40 -4.32 8.67 -4.66
C PHE A 40 -3.18 8.52 -3.64
N SER A 41 -3.31 9.14 -2.46
CA SER A 41 -2.32 9.02 -1.39
C SER A 41 -2.18 7.58 -0.87
N TYR A 42 -3.30 6.89 -0.65
CA TYR A 42 -3.29 5.48 -0.25
C TYR A 42 -2.72 4.57 -1.33
N ALA A 43 -3.05 4.81 -2.60
CA ALA A 43 -2.48 4.06 -3.72
C ALA A 43 -0.96 4.26 -3.81
N GLY A 44 -0.47 5.49 -3.65
CA GLY A 44 0.96 5.78 -3.57
C GLY A 44 1.64 5.05 -2.42
N PHE A 45 1.00 5.01 -1.25
CA PHE A 45 1.50 4.27 -0.08
C PHE A 45 1.56 2.75 -0.34
N MET A 46 0.54 2.18 -0.98
CA MET A 46 0.51 0.76 -1.34
C MET A 46 1.64 0.39 -2.30
N ILE A 47 1.96 1.25 -3.27
CA ILE A 47 3.09 1.03 -4.19
C ILE A 47 4.44 1.17 -3.45
N ALA A 48 4.60 2.22 -2.63
CA ALA A 48 5.82 2.45 -1.88
C ALA A 48 6.12 1.32 -0.88
N SER A 49 5.09 0.82 -0.19
CA SER A 49 5.21 -0.33 0.73
C SER A 49 5.61 -1.60 -0.02
N ALA A 50 4.99 -1.90 -1.17
CA ALA A 50 5.39 -3.02 -2.02
C ALA A 50 6.89 -2.93 -2.39
N ALA A 51 7.34 -1.76 -2.84
CA ALA A 51 8.75 -1.53 -3.19
C ALA A 51 9.70 -1.73 -2.00
N PHE A 52 9.35 -1.22 -0.81
CA PHE A 52 10.12 -1.41 0.42
C PHE A 52 10.24 -2.89 0.80
N VAL A 53 9.14 -3.65 0.76
CA VAL A 53 9.15 -5.06 1.13
C VAL A 53 9.93 -5.90 0.12
N ILE A 54 9.81 -5.61 -1.19
CA ILE A 54 10.62 -6.25 -2.24
C ILE A 54 12.10 -5.98 -2.02
N TRP A 55 12.47 -4.72 -1.72
CA TRP A 55 13.86 -4.36 -1.42
C TRP A 55 14.38 -5.12 -0.20
N GLY A 56 13.63 -5.16 0.90
CA GLY A 56 13.99 -5.91 2.10
C GLY A 56 14.12 -7.42 1.86
N TYR A 57 13.30 -7.99 0.98
CA TYR A 57 13.35 -9.41 0.65
C TYR A 57 14.54 -9.77 -0.25
N ILE A 58 14.80 -8.98 -1.31
CA ILE A 58 15.81 -9.28 -2.34
C ILE A 58 17.19 -8.77 -1.94
N LYS A 59 17.30 -7.48 -1.58
CA LYS A 59 18.59 -6.83 -1.31
C LYS A 59 19.10 -7.15 0.08
N GLU A 60 18.21 -7.12 1.08
CA GLU A 60 18.56 -7.38 2.47
C GLU A 60 18.44 -8.86 2.86
N LYS A 61 18.02 -9.72 1.92
CA LYS A 61 17.89 -11.18 2.08
C LYS A 61 17.09 -11.59 3.32
N VAL A 62 16.13 -10.77 3.74
CA VAL A 62 15.23 -11.08 4.86
C VAL A 62 14.17 -12.08 4.37
N GLN A 63 14.40 -13.38 4.55
CA GLN A 63 13.59 -14.44 3.93
C GLN A 63 12.88 -15.36 4.93
N ASN A 64 12.62 -14.87 6.14
CA ASN A 64 11.83 -15.60 7.14
C ASN A 64 10.36 -15.76 6.68
N THR A 65 9.64 -16.72 7.29
CA THR A 65 8.27 -17.08 6.91
C THR A 65 7.31 -15.90 6.96
N LEU A 66 7.45 -15.03 7.97
CA LEU A 66 6.59 -13.85 8.14
C LEU A 66 6.82 -12.85 7.00
N MET A 67 8.09 -12.56 6.67
CA MET A 67 8.46 -11.66 5.59
C MET A 67 7.98 -12.16 4.22
N LYS A 68 7.97 -13.48 3.98
CA LYS A 68 7.35 -14.05 2.77
C LYS A 68 5.85 -13.73 2.68
N GLY A 69 5.14 -13.83 3.80
CA GLY A 69 3.74 -13.42 3.89
C GLY A 69 3.57 -11.92 3.61
N CYS A 70 4.41 -11.08 4.23
CA CYS A 70 4.40 -9.63 3.97
C CYS A 70 4.66 -9.30 2.50
N LEU A 71 5.58 -10.01 1.83
CA LEU A 71 5.89 -9.81 0.42
C LEU A 71 4.67 -10.05 -0.46
N VAL A 72 4.00 -11.19 -0.29
CA VAL A 72 2.81 -11.52 -1.10
C VAL A 72 1.73 -10.45 -0.92
N ILE A 73 1.41 -10.10 0.33
CA ILE A 73 0.34 -9.15 0.64
C ILE A 73 0.66 -7.75 0.13
N ASN A 74 1.86 -7.23 0.42
CA ASN A 74 2.24 -5.89 -0.02
C ASN A 74 2.37 -5.81 -1.54
N CYS A 75 2.81 -6.86 -2.23
CA CYS A 75 2.80 -6.89 -3.70
C CYS A 75 1.39 -6.82 -4.29
N LEU A 76 0.42 -7.56 -3.70
CA LEU A 76 -0.99 -7.46 -4.10
C LEU A 76 -1.51 -6.04 -3.90
N TYR A 77 -1.15 -5.39 -2.80
CA TYR A 77 -1.46 -3.99 -2.58
C TYR A 77 -0.80 -3.07 -3.60
N GLY A 78 0.48 -3.27 -3.93
CA GLY A 78 1.17 -2.49 -4.95
C GLY A 78 0.45 -2.53 -6.30
N VAL A 79 0.02 -3.72 -6.74
CA VAL A 79 -0.78 -3.89 -7.97
C VAL A 79 -2.13 -3.20 -7.84
N GLY A 80 -2.83 -3.36 -6.71
CA GLY A 80 -4.10 -2.69 -6.45
C GLY A 80 -4.00 -1.16 -6.46
N GLY A 81 -2.93 -0.61 -5.87
CA GLY A 81 -2.64 0.83 -5.89
C GLY A 81 -2.37 1.34 -7.30
N ALA A 82 -1.55 0.62 -8.09
CA ALA A 82 -1.31 0.98 -9.48
C ALA A 82 -2.60 0.96 -10.32
N ALA A 83 -3.42 -0.08 -10.15
CA ALA A 83 -4.72 -0.18 -10.82
C ALA A 83 -5.66 0.97 -10.43
N ALA A 84 -5.72 1.34 -9.14
CA ALA A 84 -6.53 2.47 -8.67
C ALA A 84 -6.11 3.79 -9.33
N ILE A 85 -4.81 4.07 -9.42
CA ILE A 85 -4.29 5.27 -10.11
C ILE A 85 -4.66 5.24 -11.59
N ILE A 86 -4.46 4.11 -12.27
CA ILE A 86 -4.81 3.98 -13.70
C ILE A 86 -6.31 4.25 -13.92
N MET A 87 -7.18 3.65 -13.11
CA MET A 87 -8.62 3.87 -13.21
C MET A 87 -9.00 5.34 -13.01
N MET A 88 -8.41 6.01 -12.02
CA MET A 88 -8.64 7.44 -11.79
C MET A 88 -8.20 8.30 -12.98
N LEU A 89 -7.06 7.97 -13.60
CA LEU A 89 -6.56 8.69 -14.77
C LEU A 89 -7.47 8.46 -15.98
N VAL A 90 -7.90 7.23 -16.22
CA VAL A 90 -8.81 6.89 -17.32
C VAL A 90 -10.15 7.63 -17.18
N GLN A 91 -10.70 7.71 -15.96
CA GLN A 91 -11.95 8.44 -15.70
C GLN A 91 -11.85 9.95 -15.97
N LYS A 92 -10.65 10.53 -15.96
CA LYS A 92 -10.44 11.95 -16.30
C LYS A 92 -10.27 12.18 -17.81
N LEU A 93 -10.06 11.13 -18.58
CA LEU A 93 -9.84 11.19 -20.03
C LEU A 93 -11.10 10.91 -20.85
N VAL A 94 -12.12 10.29 -20.24
CA VAL A 94 -13.43 9.95 -20.84
C VAL A 94 -14.48 10.93 -20.37
#